data_AF-A0A0F8XA66-F1
#
_entry.id   AF-A0A0F8XA66-F1
#
_cell.length_a   1.000
_cell.length_b   1.000
_cell.length_c   1.000
_cell.angle_alpha   90.00
_cell.angle_beta   90.00
_cell.angle_gamma   90.00
#
_symmetry.space_group_name_H-M   'P 1'
#
loop_
_entity.id
_entity.type
_entity.pdbx_description
1 polymer ?
#
loop_
_entity_poly.entity_id
_entity_poly.type
_entity_poly.pdbx_seq_one_letter_code
_entity_poly.pdbx_strand_id
1 'polypeptide(L)'
;MVMVRSAIAKKVVATVIVATDGSGDYTDIQDGIDALPSGGGVVYIKEGTYDIDTTITIPNSNISVIGAGHSTIIQTSGNIDVISTTSESNLVIEDIFINGAGTGNASNNGINFDGISDSTIEG
;
A
#
# COMPACT_ATOMS: atom_id res chain seq x y z
N MET A 1 38.67 25.38 -7.10
CA MET A 1 37.31 25.04 -7.55
C MET A 1 37.02 23.60 -7.11
N VAL A 2 36.36 23.42 -5.96
CA VAL A 2 35.73 22.13 -5.63
C VAL A 2 34.34 22.48 -5.11
N MET A 3 33.38 22.41 -6.01
CA MET A 3 31.97 22.47 -5.66
C MET A 3 31.63 21.08 -5.13
N VAL A 4 31.26 20.95 -3.86
CA VAL A 4 30.68 19.73 -3.32
C VAL A 4 29.32 19.55 -4.02
N ARG A 5 29.31 18.81 -5.12
CA ARG A 5 28.10 18.46 -5.86
C ARG A 5 27.64 17.09 -5.40
N SER A 6 27.13 17.02 -4.18
CA SER A 6 26.24 15.93 -3.83
C SER A 6 25.21 16.44 -2.84
N ALA A 7 24.22 17.13 -3.38
CA ALA A 7 22.89 17.04 -2.79
C ALA A 7 22.38 15.62 -3.09
N ILE A 8 22.66 14.66 -2.23
CA ILE A 8 21.72 13.53 -2.07
C ILE A 8 20.75 13.92 -0.96
N ALA A 9 20.06 15.04 -1.19
CA ALA A 9 18.70 15.18 -0.74
C ALA A 9 17.82 14.90 -1.96
N LYS A 10 17.85 13.67 -2.47
CA LYS A 10 16.66 13.11 -3.14
C LYS A 10 15.82 12.40 -2.08
N LYS A 11 15.42 13.15 -1.05
CA LYS A 11 14.42 12.72 -0.08
C LYS A 11 13.04 13.01 -0.66
N VAL A 12 12.72 12.36 -1.79
CA VAL A 12 11.36 12.20 -2.35
C VAL A 12 11.37 10.91 -3.17
N VAL A 13 11.70 9.80 -2.51
CA VAL A 13 11.22 8.46 -2.85
C VAL A 13 11.18 7.77 -1.48
N ALA A 14 10.17 8.06 -0.66
CA ALA A 14 10.01 7.29 0.57
C ALA A 14 9.52 5.92 0.13
N THR A 15 10.47 5.00 -0.10
CA THR A 15 10.20 3.58 -0.27
C THR A 15 10.22 2.99 1.13
N VAL A 16 9.06 2.59 1.62
CA VAL A 16 8.91 1.81 2.85
C VAL A 16 8.77 0.34 2.46
N ILE A 17 9.54 -0.54 3.07
CA ILE A 17 9.47 -1.99 2.79
C ILE A 17 8.67 -2.68 3.89
N VAL A 18 7.64 -3.42 3.50
CA VAL A 18 6.83 -4.23 4.41
C VAL A 18 7.12 -5.71 4.15
N ALA A 19 7.46 -6.46 5.20
CA ALA A 19 7.77 -7.88 5.11
C ALA A 19 7.37 -8.61 6.39
N THR A 20 6.51 -9.62 6.30
CA THR A 20 6.08 -10.41 7.48
C THR A 20 7.21 -11.21 8.13
N ASP A 21 8.28 -11.51 7.38
CA ASP A 21 9.47 -12.22 7.86
C ASP A 21 10.45 -11.32 8.65
N GLY A 22 10.15 -10.03 8.78
CA GLY A 22 11.00 -9.05 9.48
C GLY A 22 12.21 -8.57 8.67
N SER A 23 12.28 -8.88 7.38
CA SER A 23 13.34 -8.40 6.48
C SER A 23 13.08 -6.99 5.90
N GLY A 24 11.94 -6.39 6.23
CA GLY A 24 11.53 -5.04 5.84
C GLY A 24 11.65 -4.02 6.98
N ASP A 25 11.20 -2.80 6.72
CA ASP A 25 11.10 -1.72 7.72
C ASP A 25 9.93 -1.96 8.69
N TYR A 26 8.84 -2.54 8.19
CA TYR A 26 7.63 -2.89 8.95
C TYR A 26 7.17 -4.31 8.65
N THR A 27 6.44 -4.91 9.58
CA THR A 27 5.78 -6.21 9.40
C THR A 27 4.30 -6.08 9.05
N ASP A 28 3.72 -4.91 9.29
CA ASP A 28 2.33 -4.57 9.03
C ASP A 28 2.21 -3.56 7.87
N ILE A 29 1.18 -3.71 7.03
CA ILE A 29 0.98 -2.86 5.85
C ILE A 29 0.51 -1.46 6.23
N GLN A 30 -0.39 -1.33 7.21
CA GLN A 30 -0.90 -0.03 7.64
C GLN A 30 0.22 0.80 8.27
N ASP A 31 1.04 0.19 9.12
CA ASP A 31 2.21 0.86 9.70
C ASP A 31 3.18 1.37 8.61
N GLY A 32 3.35 0.59 7.54
CA GLY A 32 4.18 0.98 6.41
C GLY A 32 3.64 2.17 5.62
N ILE A 33 2.31 2.24 5.45
CA ILE A 33 1.62 3.37 4.81
C ILE A 33 1.68 4.61 5.70
N ASP A 34 1.42 4.46 7.00
CA ASP A 34 1.41 5.55 7.97
C ASP A 34 2.81 6.17 8.18
N ALA A 35 3.86 5.40 7.91
CA ALA A 35 5.24 5.86 7.93
C ALA A 35 5.61 6.77 6.74
N LEU A 36 4.78 6.81 5.69
CA LEU A 36 5.04 7.67 4.54
C LEU A 36 4.92 9.15 4.91
N PRO A 37 5.74 10.03 4.32
CA PRO A 37 5.58 11.46 4.50
C PRO A 37 4.26 11.93 3.86
N SER A 38 3.74 13.07 4.32
CA SER A 38 2.50 13.66 3.77
C SER A 38 2.53 13.99 2.28
N GLY A 39 3.73 14.04 1.67
CA GLY A 39 3.90 14.21 0.22
C GLY A 39 3.71 12.93 -0.60
N GLY A 40 3.38 11.80 0.03
CA GLY A 40 3.26 10.50 -0.60
C GLY A 40 4.58 9.73 -0.69
N GLY A 41 4.55 8.62 -1.41
CA GLY A 41 5.68 7.70 -1.49
C GLY A 41 5.26 6.33 -1.98
N VAL A 42 6.15 5.36 -1.80
CA VAL A 42 5.96 3.98 -2.25
C VAL A 42 6.03 3.07 -1.04
N VAL A 43 5.02 2.23 -0.84
CA VAL A 43 5.11 1.08 0.05
C VAL A 43 5.33 -0.14 -0.83
N TYR A 44 6.49 -0.78 -0.66
CA TYR A 44 6.81 -2.05 -1.30
C TYR A 44 6.53 -3.19 -0.34
N ILE A 45 5.61 -4.07 -0.71
CA ILE A 45 5.21 -5.23 0.09
C ILE A 45 5.88 -6.46 -0.52
N LYS A 46 6.75 -7.11 0.28
CA LYS A 46 7.42 -8.33 -0.14
C LYS A 46 6.42 -9.48 -0.26
N GLU A 47 6.86 -10.54 -0.94
CA GLU A 47 6.13 -11.81 -0.95
C GLU A 47 5.80 -12.27 0.48
N GLY A 48 4.60 -12.80 0.65
CA GLY A 48 4.10 -13.18 1.96
C GLY A 48 2.58 -13.21 2.00
N THR A 49 2.05 -13.72 3.11
CA THR A 49 0.63 -13.67 3.42
C THR A 49 0.41 -12.72 4.58
N TYR A 50 -0.43 -11.71 4.36
CA TYR A 50 -0.75 -10.64 5.28
C TYR A 50 -2.20 -10.79 5.70
N ASP A 51 -2.41 -11.30 6.91
CA ASP A 51 -3.74 -11.41 7.53
C ASP A 51 -4.16 -10.06 8.10
N ILE A 52 -5.22 -9.47 7.55
CA ILE A 52 -5.79 -8.22 8.05
C ILE A 52 -7.15 -8.44 8.70
N ASP A 53 -7.35 -7.79 9.85
CA ASP A 53 -8.63 -7.72 10.57
C ASP A 53 -9.31 -6.36 10.45
N THR A 54 -8.58 -5.36 9.93
CA THR A 54 -9.00 -3.99 9.72
C THR A 54 -8.66 -3.54 8.31
N THR A 55 -9.44 -2.59 7.77
CA THR A 55 -9.24 -2.06 6.41
C THR A 55 -7.94 -1.28 6.30
N ILE A 56 -7.15 -1.58 5.26
CA ILE A 56 -5.96 -0.80 4.92
C ILE A 56 -6.43 0.54 4.33
N THR A 57 -6.15 1.63 5.04
CA THR A 57 -6.55 2.98 4.65
C THR A 57 -5.36 3.71 4.04
N ILE A 58 -5.55 4.30 2.86
CA ILE A 58 -4.56 5.18 2.22
C ILE A 58 -4.93 6.63 2.54
N PRO A 59 -4.19 7.31 3.44
CA PRO A 59 -4.63 8.59 4.03
C PRO A 59 -4.21 9.83 3.24
N ASN A 60 -3.35 9.68 2.23
CA ASN A 60 -2.83 10.81 1.44
C ASN A 60 -2.71 10.43 -0.04
N SER A 61 -2.74 11.45 -0.90
CA SER A 61 -2.48 11.34 -2.34
C SER A 61 -1.02 11.01 -2.65
N ASN A 62 -0.74 10.56 -3.89
CA ASN A 62 0.60 10.21 -4.38
C ASN A 62 1.24 9.02 -3.65
N ILE A 63 0.42 8.07 -3.20
CA ILE A 63 0.87 6.82 -2.58
C ILE A 63 0.79 5.69 -3.61
N SER A 64 1.89 4.95 -3.74
CA SER A 64 1.94 3.70 -4.50
C SER A 64 2.07 2.52 -3.55
N VAL A 65 1.18 1.55 -3.63
CA VAL A 65 1.24 0.28 -2.92
C VAL A 65 1.59 -0.80 -3.94
N ILE A 66 2.82 -1.31 -3.87
CA ILE A 66 3.39 -2.21 -4.89
C ILE A 66 3.78 -3.51 -4.21
N GLY A 67 3.26 -4.64 -4.70
CA GLY A 67 3.67 -5.96 -4.23
C GLY A 67 4.82 -6.57 -5.04
N ALA A 68 5.23 -7.76 -4.64
CA ALA A 68 6.15 -8.64 -5.39
C ALA A 68 5.42 -9.58 -6.38
N GLY A 69 4.21 -9.20 -6.84
CA GLY A 69 3.34 -9.98 -7.72
C GLY A 69 2.37 -10.87 -6.95
N HIS A 70 1.88 -11.93 -7.60
CA HIS A 70 0.87 -12.86 -7.05
C HIS A 70 1.28 -13.55 -5.73
N SER A 71 2.57 -13.53 -5.37
CA SER A 71 3.07 -14.04 -4.08
C SER A 71 2.84 -13.07 -2.91
N THR A 72 2.35 -11.86 -3.17
CA THR A 72 1.98 -10.87 -2.15
C THR A 72 0.49 -10.96 -1.89
N ILE A 73 0.11 -11.72 -0.86
CA ILE A 73 -1.27 -12.07 -0.57
C ILE A 73 -1.76 -11.24 0.59
N ILE A 74 -2.71 -10.34 0.35
CA ILE A 74 -3.46 -9.64 1.41
C ILE A 74 -4.76 -10.38 1.59
N GLN A 75 -5.00 -10.92 2.79
CA GLN A 75 -6.17 -11.75 3.05
C GLN A 75 -6.92 -11.33 4.31
N THR A 76 -8.23 -11.58 4.30
CA THR A 76 -9.08 -11.32 5.46
C THR A 76 -10.20 -12.34 5.54
N SER A 77 -10.63 -12.65 6.75
CA SER A 77 -11.89 -13.35 7.03
C SER A 77 -12.99 -12.40 7.52
N GLY A 78 -12.71 -11.10 7.64
CA GLY A 78 -13.61 -10.09 8.19
C GLY A 78 -14.61 -9.52 7.16
N ASN A 79 -15.70 -8.95 7.66
CA ASN A 79 -16.62 -8.17 6.84
C ASN A 79 -16.11 -6.72 6.67
N ILE A 80 -14.99 -6.57 5.94
CA ILE A 80 -14.29 -5.30 5.70
C ILE A 80 -13.94 -5.12 4.22
N ASP A 81 -13.75 -3.86 3.80
CA ASP A 81 -12.97 -3.56 2.59
C ASP A 81 -11.50 -3.90 2.85
N VAL A 82 -10.78 -4.46 1.87
CA VAL A 82 -9.36 -4.81 2.05
C VAL A 82 -8.49 -3.56 1.96
N ILE A 83 -8.61 -2.79 0.88
CA ILE A 83 -8.00 -1.46 0.73
C ILE A 83 -9.09 -0.44 0.49
N SER A 84 -9.07 0.68 1.21
CA SER A 84 -10.02 1.78 1.04
C SER A 84 -9.35 3.15 1.07
N THR A 85 -9.89 4.06 0.28
CA THR A 85 -9.49 5.47 0.28
C THR A 85 -10.64 6.35 -0.20
N THR A 86 -10.67 7.59 0.28
CA THR A 86 -11.75 8.55 0.00
C THR A 86 -11.17 9.91 -0.35
N SER A 87 -11.54 10.47 -1.50
CA SER A 87 -11.13 11.82 -1.96
C SER A 87 -9.63 12.05 -2.20
N GLU A 88 -8.82 11.00 -2.30
CA GLU A 88 -7.41 11.10 -2.66
C GLU A 88 -7.17 11.05 -4.18
N SER A 89 -5.94 11.32 -4.59
CA SER A 89 -5.55 11.35 -6.00
C SER A 89 -4.18 10.73 -6.25
N ASN A 90 -3.94 10.32 -7.51
CA ASN A 90 -2.65 9.80 -7.95
C ASN A 90 -2.18 8.58 -7.12
N LEU A 91 -3.10 7.64 -6.88
CA LEU A 91 -2.81 6.38 -6.20
C LEU A 91 -2.44 5.31 -7.22
N VAL A 92 -1.50 4.45 -6.85
CA VAL A 92 -1.14 3.26 -7.63
C VAL A 92 -1.26 2.05 -6.72
N ILE A 93 -2.02 1.04 -7.14
CA ILE A 93 -2.02 -0.27 -6.50
C ILE A 93 -1.59 -1.28 -7.57
N GLU A 94 -0.49 -1.97 -7.32
CA GLU A 94 0.14 -2.84 -8.32
C GLU A 94 0.64 -4.14 -7.69
N ASP A 95 0.60 -5.23 -8.45
CA ASP A 95 1.31 -6.47 -8.15
C ASP A 95 0.94 -7.11 -6.79
N ILE A 96 -0.32 -7.02 -6.39
CA ILE A 96 -0.86 -7.66 -5.18
C ILE A 96 -1.98 -8.64 -5.50
N PHE A 97 -2.10 -9.69 -4.70
CA PHE A 97 -3.22 -10.61 -4.71
C PHE A 97 -4.11 -10.37 -3.49
N ILE A 98 -5.40 -10.10 -3.72
CA ILE A 98 -6.38 -9.89 -2.65
C ILE A 98 -7.24 -11.15 -2.49
N ASN A 99 -7.19 -11.74 -1.30
CA ASN A 99 -7.99 -12.89 -0.90
C ASN A 99 -9.04 -12.47 0.15
N GLY A 100 -10.20 -12.03 -0.32
CA GLY A 100 -11.29 -11.55 0.55
C GLY A 100 -11.99 -12.65 1.35
N ALA A 101 -12.89 -12.25 2.25
CA ALA A 101 -13.56 -13.11 3.24
C ALA A 101 -14.55 -14.17 2.72
N GLY A 102 -14.60 -14.42 1.41
CA GLY A 102 -15.47 -15.44 0.80
C GLY A 102 -16.97 -15.06 0.73
N THR A 103 -17.81 -16.05 0.39
CA THR A 103 -19.24 -15.86 0.13
C THR A 103 -20.06 -15.64 1.41
N GLY A 104 -20.87 -14.58 1.45
CA GLY A 104 -21.80 -14.28 2.56
C GLY A 104 -21.70 -12.86 3.12
N ASN A 105 -20.64 -12.14 2.76
CA ASN A 105 -20.34 -10.78 3.18
C ASN A 105 -20.75 -9.80 2.07
N ALA A 106 -21.93 -9.19 2.19
CA ALA A 106 -22.58 -8.46 1.10
C ALA A 106 -22.08 -7.03 0.86
N SER A 107 -21.07 -6.56 1.61
CA SER A 107 -20.62 -5.16 1.55
C SER A 107 -19.10 -4.98 1.65
N ASN A 108 -18.34 -5.97 1.19
CA ASN A 108 -16.88 -5.90 1.16
C ASN A 108 -16.37 -5.76 -0.27
N ASN A 109 -15.45 -4.83 -0.49
CA ASN A 109 -14.70 -4.70 -1.73
C ASN A 109 -13.25 -5.12 -1.50
N GLY A 110 -12.59 -5.67 -2.53
CA GLY A 110 -11.14 -5.82 -2.49
C GLY A 110 -10.45 -4.45 -2.44
N ILE A 111 -10.86 -3.55 -3.34
CA ILE A 111 -10.38 -2.16 -3.35
C ILE A 111 -11.61 -1.26 -3.48
N ASN A 112 -11.78 -0.33 -2.54
CA ASN A 112 -12.84 0.66 -2.53
C ASN A 112 -12.25 2.07 -2.73
N PHE A 113 -12.43 2.61 -3.94
CA PHE A 113 -12.00 3.96 -4.31
C PHE A 113 -13.23 4.87 -4.44
N ASP A 114 -13.47 5.69 -3.43
CA ASP A 114 -14.59 6.66 -3.41
C ASP A 114 -14.10 8.10 -3.66
N GLY A 115 -14.59 8.73 -4.73
CA GLY A 115 -14.22 10.11 -5.07
C GLY A 115 -12.75 10.30 -5.47
N ILE A 116 -12.09 9.27 -5.99
CA ILE A 116 -10.66 9.26 -6.31
C ILE A 116 -10.41 9.74 -7.75
N SER A 117 -9.32 10.47 -7.98
CA SER A 117 -8.88 10.90 -9.33
C SER A 117 -7.47 10.40 -9.69
N ASP A 118 -7.19 10.29 -10.99
CA ASP A 118 -5.85 9.99 -11.54
C ASP A 118 -5.17 8.74 -10.95
N SER A 119 -5.96 7.75 -10.55
CA SER A 119 -5.46 6.56 -9.84
C SER A 119 -5.59 5.32 -10.70
N THR A 120 -4.66 4.38 -10.51
CA THR A 120 -4.52 3.19 -11.35
C THR A 120 -4.41 1.92 -10.48
N ILE A 121 -5.04 0.85 -10.95
CA ILE A 121 -4.91 -0.49 -10.40
C ILE A 121 -4.35 -1.37 -11.52
N GLU A 122 -3.16 -1.92 -11.33
CA GLU A 122 -2.47 -2.80 -12.28
C GLU A 122 -2.09 -4.12 -11.59
N GLY A 123 -1.77 -5.17 -12.36
CA GLY A 123 -1.37 -6.47 -11.80
C GLY A 123 -0.84 -7.44 -12.83
#